data_AF-A0A7J4EGU7-F1
#
_entry.id   AF-A0A7J4EGU7-F1
#
_cell.length_a   1.000
_cell.length_b   1.000
_cell.length_c   1.000
_cell.angle_alpha   90.00
_cell.angle_beta   90.00
_cell.angle_gamma   90.00
#
_symmetry.space_group_name_H-M   'P 1'
#
loop_
_entity.id
_entity.type
_entity.pdbx_description
1 polymer ?
#
loop_
_entity_poly.entity_id
_entity_poly.type
_entity_poly.pdbx_seq_one_letter_code
_entity_poly.pdbx_strand_id
1 'polypeptide(L)' 'MVLFVCSTDVWGEAVSEFIWCWTKGSIKIYTRDEKVAEQAMKKGLLVMGVRAPSRVIKGKTI' A
#
# COMPACT_ATOMS: atom_id res chain seq x y z
N MET A 1 14.73 -12.39 -14.80
CA MET A 1 15.68 -11.54 -14.07
C MET A 1 14.87 -10.66 -13.13
N VAL A 2 14.63 -11.13 -11.91
CA VAL A 2 13.83 -10.41 -10.90
C VAL A 2 14.82 -9.93 -9.85
N LEU A 3 15.05 -8.63 -9.79
CA LEU A 3 15.93 -8.01 -8.80
C LEU A 3 15.18 -7.93 -7.47
N PHE A 4 15.41 -8.92 -6.61
CA PHE A 4 15.16 -8.79 -5.17
C PHE A 4 16.28 -7.94 -4.58
N VAL A 5 16.03 -6.64 -4.39
CA VAL A 5 16.94 -5.81 -3.60
C VAL A 5 16.64 -6.06 -2.13
N CYS A 6 17.52 -6.84 -1.50
CA CYS A 6 17.67 -6.91 -0.06
C CYS A 6 18.56 -5.74 0.38
N SER A 7 18.10 -4.92 1.33
CA SER A 7 18.97 -4.02 2.09
C SER A 7 18.38 -3.90 3.51
N THR A 8 19.24 -4.24 4.46
CA THR A 8 19.09 -4.22 5.91
C THR A 8 18.95 -2.80 6.45
N ASP A 9 18.42 -2.63 7.67
CA ASP A 9 19.17 -2.10 8.81
C ASP A 9 18.25 -1.84 10.03
N VAL A 10 18.76 -2.27 11.19
CA VAL A 10 18.17 -2.18 12.53
C VAL A 10 18.21 -0.73 13.00
N TRP A 11 17.09 -0.16 13.46
CA TRP A 11 16.96 0.89 14.50
C TRP A 11 15.51 1.38 14.62
N GLY A 12 14.87 1.14 15.78
CA GLY A 12 13.60 1.74 16.21
C GLY A 12 12.42 1.55 15.25
N GLU A 13 11.74 0.41 15.32
CA GLU A 13 10.63 -0.01 14.43
C GLU A 13 9.54 1.06 14.21
N ALA A 14 9.79 1.97 13.28
CA ALA A 14 8.72 2.53 12.47
C ALA A 14 8.34 1.42 11.49
N VAL A 15 7.51 0.47 11.96
CA VAL A 15 6.93 -0.60 11.14
C VAL A 15 6.31 0.08 9.92
N SER A 16 7.00 0.03 8.79
CA SER A 16 6.56 0.65 7.56
C SER A 16 5.65 -0.37 6.90
N GLU A 17 4.36 -0.20 7.07
CA GLU A 17 3.38 -1.12 6.52
C GLU A 17 3.17 -0.81 5.04
N PHE A 18 3.08 -1.88 4.25
CA PHE A 18 2.81 -1.78 2.83
C PHE A 18 1.30 -1.63 2.61
N ILE A 19 0.91 -0.59 1.87
CA ILE A 19 -0.50 -0.25 1.66
C ILE A 19 -0.72 0.01 0.17
N TRP A 20 -1.80 -0.54 -0.34
CA TRP A 20 -2.27 -0.29 -1.69
C TRP A 20 -3.19 0.92 -1.71
N CYS A 21 -3.01 1.80 -2.68
CA CYS A 21 -3.94 2.90 -2.90
C CYS A 21 -4.27 3.08 -4.37
N TRP A 22 -5.48 3.54 -4.64
CA TRP A 22 -5.92 3.93 -5.97
C TRP A 22 -6.94 5.05 -5.90
N THR A 23 -7.11 5.74 -7.01
CA THR A 23 -8.12 6.79 -7.17
C THR A 23 -9.35 6.24 -7.86
N LYS A 24 -10.52 6.48 -7.28
CA LYS A 24 -11.82 6.27 -7.92
C LYS A 24 -12.51 7.63 -8.03
N GLY A 25 -12.33 8.30 -9.17
CA GLY A 25 -12.75 9.69 -9.35
C GLY A 25 -11.97 10.64 -8.43
N SER A 26 -12.66 11.40 -7.58
CA SER A 26 -12.06 12.31 -6.61
C SER A 26 -11.63 11.65 -5.28
N ILE A 27 -11.96 10.37 -5.08
CA ILE A 27 -11.71 9.66 -3.82
C ILE A 27 -10.45 8.80 -3.95
N LYS A 28 -9.52 8.96 -2.99
CA LYS A 28 -8.40 8.02 -2.81
C LYS A 28 -8.83 6.92 -1.85
N ILE A 29 -8.73 5.68 -2.30
CA ILE A 29 -9.02 4.48 -1.51
C ILE A 29 -7.68 3.88 -1.10
N TYR A 30 -7.57 3.49 0.17
CA TYR A 30 -6.41 2.85 0.75
C TYR A 30 -6.83 1.49 1.31
N THR A 31 -6.07 0.44 1.02
CA THR A 31 -6.29 -0.89 1.57
C THR A 31 -4.97 -1.57 1.87
N ARG A 32 -4.99 -2.48 2.85
CA ARG A 32 -3.89 -3.41 3.11
C ARG A 32 -4.14 -4.77 2.48
N ASP A 33 -5.38 -5.04 2.05
CA ASP A 33 -5.76 -6.32 1.47
C ASP A 33 -5.37 -6.39 -0.02
N GLU A 34 -4.44 -7.29 -0.32
CA GLU A 34 -3.96 -7.57 -1.67
C GLU A 34 -5.09 -8.05 -2.60
N LYS A 35 -6.08 -8.79 -2.10
CA LYS A 35 -7.20 -9.28 -2.93
C LYS A 35 -8.05 -8.12 -3.44
N VAL A 36 -8.27 -7.11 -2.60
CA VAL A 36 -9.03 -5.91 -2.98
C VAL A 36 -8.23 -5.09 -4.00
N ALA A 37 -6.91 -4.98 -3.81
CA ALA A 37 -6.01 -4.33 -4.75
C ALA A 37 -6.00 -5.04 -6.12
N GLU A 38 -5.90 -6.38 -6.15
CA GLU A 38 -5.98 -7.16 -7.38
C GLU A 38 -7.32 -7.01 -8.10
N GLN A 39 -8.42 -7.01 -7.36
CA GLN A 39 -9.75 -6.75 -7.95
C GLN A 39 -9.84 -5.35 -8.54
N ALA A 40 -9.24 -4.35 -7.91
CA ALA A 40 -9.17 -2.99 -8.45
C ALA A 40 -8.34 -2.95 -9.74
N MET A 41 -7.19 -3.64 -9.78
CA MET A 41 -6.38 -3.78 -11.00
C MET A 41 -7.16 -4.46 -12.13
N LYS A 42 -7.88 -5.56 -11.83
CA LYS A 42 -8.74 -6.26 -12.81
C LYS A 42 -9.86 -5.38 -13.36
N LYS A 43 -10.33 -4.41 -12.58
CA LYS A 43 -11.31 -3.39 -13.01
C LYS A 43 -10.69 -2.26 -13.85
N GLY A 44 -9.38 -2.31 -14.11
CA GLY A 44 -8.65 -1.29 -14.88
C GLY A 44 -8.28 -0.04 -14.06
N LEU A 45 -8.36 -0.10 -12.72
CA LEU A 45 -7.95 1.01 -11.86
C LEU A 45 -6.44 0.99 -11.67
N LEU A 46 -5.83 2.18 -11.66
CA LEU A 46 -4.41 2.35 -11.39
C LEU A 46 -4.16 2.20 -9.88
N VAL A 47 -3.65 1.04 -9.48
CA VAL A 47 -3.28 0.72 -8.10
C VAL A 47 -1.79 0.98 -7.89
N MET A 48 -1.45 1.69 -6.82
CA MET A 48 -0.08 2.02 -6.41
C MET A 48 0.21 1.45 -5.02
N GLY A 49 1.39 0.86 -4.87
CA GLY A 49 1.92 0.44 -3.57
C GLY A 49 2.66 1.58 -2.88
N VAL A 50 2.29 1.90 -1.65
CA VAL A 50 2.89 2.95 -0.83
C VAL A 50 3.38 2.32 0.47
N ARG A 51 4.65 2.58 0.80
CA ARG A 51 5.18 2.29 2.14
C ARG A 51 4.84 3.47 3.03
N ALA A 52 4.07 3.24 4.08
CA ALA A 52 3.68 4.28 5.00
C ALA A 52 3.99 3.86 6.45
N PRO A 53 4.47 4.79 7.29
CA PRO A 53 4.77 4.48 8.68
C PRO A 53 3.48 4.10 9.41
N SER A 54 3.50 2.98 10.15
CA SER A 54 2.35 2.40 10.87
C SER A 54 1.57 3.41 11.73
N ARG A 55 2.25 4.46 12.20
CA ARG A 55 1.67 5.53 13.04
C ARG A 55 0.74 6.48 12.29
N VAL A 56 0.74 6.50 10.96
CA VAL A 56 0.07 7.55 10.16
C VAL A 56 -1.26 7.10 9.56
N ILE A 57 -1.50 5.80 9.32
CA ILE A 57 -2.77 5.34 8.71
C ILE A 57 -3.79 4.99 9.80
N LYS A 58 -4.18 6.00 10.57
CA LYS A 58 -5.42 5.99 11.36
C LYS A 58 -6.48 6.82 10.64
N GLY A 59 -6.54 6.69 9.31
CA GLY A 59 -7.51 7.36 8.45
C GLY A 59 -8.57 6.36 8.02
N LYS A 60 -9.68 6.32 8.77
CA LYS A 60 -10.98 5.69 8.47
C LYS A 60 -10.95 4.66 7.32
N THR A 61 -10.63 3.43 7.67
CA THR A 61 -10.98 2.24 6.88
C THR A 61 -12.49 2.25 6.65
N ILE A 62 -12.92 2.19 5.39
CA ILE A 62 -14.32 2.04 5.00
C ILE A 62 -14.59 0.55 4.78
#